data_AF-A0A938LIG5-F1
#
_entry.id   AF-A0A938LIG5-F1
#
_cell.length_a   1.000
_cell.length_b   1.000
_cell.length_c   1.000
_cell.angle_alpha   90.00
_cell.angle_beta   90.00
_cell.angle_gamma   90.00
#
_symmetry.space_group_name_H-M   'P 1'
#
loop_
_entity.id
_entity.type
_entity.pdbx_description
1 polymer ?
#
loop_
_entity_poly.entity_id
_entity_poly.type
_entity_poly.pdbx_seq_one_letter_code
_entity_poly.pdbx_strand_id
1 'polypeptide(L)'
;MRIRLNSLTPGQRWLFFGLIAALVVLHILWSRLRDTWSPAQDSGPALADLVDDLAAGRPESLGQARGAAGRGGEAAAPALAAMLHHPEPRVRAAACVIVSDRLDEKWLAALLPRTSDADWRVRAAAFQALDAIAPLRPAPLRDAPLDEREAALLGWLDAHDARSSVPLGPDMCELYAGEPRLEFGRPVAARCLACHAGAGPAPFSASGACAACHAAIYAEWVESAHAQSLSHLLFATVNPATRQPERMEFGEVRGIGCRECHRPAGEPPPPVPQDRAGLERCPFRFRSDLPAAESCGRCHASTAAEHQAWLAGPQPRIATWPPGELDLEHRGDARTCIDCHMPPRPAGGDRDEPAHGWPARRDADRLRGAVAARLRVERRPAGGAAAYLVLTNLSGHACPTGTRRRALRISVGPAGERGSLVTDLSPDRIARPVGHATAALAPGERRVIHLFQKTPGHAAMTVRLLYLRDVGDPAMAVTDLLTLDADLREWAGPKMP
;
A
#
# COMPACT_ATOMS: atom_id res chain seq x y z
N MET A 1 10.73 31.96 31.75
CA MET A 1 10.44 32.62 33.04
C MET A 1 11.57 33.60 33.36
N ARG A 2 11.32 34.92 33.36
CA ARG A 2 12.37 35.94 33.63
C ARG A 2 12.34 36.31 35.12
N ILE A 3 13.30 35.82 35.89
CA ILE A 3 13.46 36.21 37.30
C ILE A 3 14.22 37.55 37.33
N ARG A 4 13.63 38.60 37.90
CA ARG A 4 14.33 39.89 38.10
C ARG A 4 15.24 39.76 39.33
N LEU A 5 16.55 39.65 39.10
CA LEU A 5 17.56 39.44 40.15
C LEU A 5 17.53 40.50 41.28
N ASN A 6 17.00 41.69 41.00
CA ASN A 6 16.92 42.78 41.96
C ASN A 6 15.92 42.54 43.12
N SER A 7 14.99 41.59 42.99
CA SER A 7 14.02 41.26 44.04
C SER A 7 14.49 40.19 45.03
N LEU A 8 15.69 39.64 44.85
CA LEU A 8 16.24 38.61 45.75
C LEU A 8 17.00 39.24 46.91
N THR A 9 16.83 38.69 48.11
CA THR A 9 17.62 39.07 49.29
C THR A 9 19.09 38.66 49.12
N PRO A 10 20.04 39.27 49.85
CA PRO A 10 21.47 38.94 49.72
C PRO A 10 21.76 37.43 49.85
N GLY A 11 21.11 36.74 50.81
CA GLY A 11 21.25 35.28 50.97
C GLY A 11 20.69 34.46 49.80
N GLN A 12 19.58 34.90 49.20
CA GLN A 12 19.00 34.23 48.03
C GLN A 12 19.86 34.43 46.77
N ARG A 13 20.54 35.58 46.64
CA ARG A 13 21.49 35.81 45.54
C ARG A 13 22.68 34.87 45.65
N TRP A 14 23.24 34.69 46.86
CA TRP A 14 24.33 33.75 47.09
C TRP A 14 23.95 32.30 46.75
N LEU A 15 22.76 31.84 47.15
CA LEU A 15 22.26 30.52 46.77
C LEU A 15 22.04 30.39 45.25
N PHE A 16 21.50 31.43 44.61
CA PHE A 16 21.26 31.42 43.17
C PHE A 16 22.57 31.38 42.36
N PHE A 17 23.57 32.19 42.75
CA PHE A 17 24.89 32.16 42.12
C PHE A 17 25.65 30.85 42.42
N GLY A 18 25.52 30.31 43.63
CA GLY A 18 26.06 29.00 43.98
C GLY A 18 25.47 27.87 43.14
N LEU A 19 24.16 27.90 42.91
CA LEU A 19 23.47 26.93 42.05
C LEU A 19 23.91 27.04 40.59
N ILE A 20 24.02 28.27 40.05
CA ILE A 20 24.52 28.48 38.68
C ILE A 20 25.96 27.98 38.55
N ALA A 21 26.84 28.31 39.51
CA ALA A 21 28.21 27.85 39.51
C ALA A 21 28.28 26.30 39.56
N ALA A 22 27.47 25.66 40.40
CA ALA A 22 27.37 24.20 40.47
C ALA A 22 26.88 23.59 39.15
N LEU A 23 25.88 24.20 38.50
CA LEU A 23 25.36 23.75 37.20
C LEU A 23 26.40 23.93 36.07
N VAL A 24 27.16 25.02 36.09
CA VAL A 24 28.27 25.25 35.14
C VAL A 24 29.38 24.23 35.36
N VAL A 25 29.75 23.94 36.61
CA VAL A 25 30.75 22.92 36.93
C VAL A 25 30.27 21.53 36.54
N LEU A 26 28.99 21.18 36.79
CA LEU A 26 28.37 19.94 36.34
C LEU A 26 28.33 19.84 34.81
N HIS A 27 28.05 20.94 34.10
CA HIS A 27 28.06 20.96 32.64
C HIS A 27 29.48 20.79 32.07
N ILE A 28 30.48 21.45 32.67
CA ILE A 28 31.89 21.30 32.29
C ILE A 28 32.36 19.87 32.57
N LEU A 29 32.05 19.31 33.75
CA LEU A 29 32.37 17.92 34.11
C LEU A 29 31.65 16.92 33.19
N TRP A 30 30.38 17.16 32.85
CA TRP A 30 29.63 16.34 31.89
C TRP A 30 30.23 16.43 30.48
N SER A 31 30.64 17.62 30.02
CA SER A 31 31.31 17.77 28.72
C SER A 31 32.65 17.05 28.69
N ARG A 32 33.45 17.17 29.75
CA ARG A 32 34.74 16.46 29.87
C ARG A 32 34.56 14.95 30.03
N LEU A 33 33.55 14.51 30.78
CA LEU A 33 33.18 13.09 30.86
C LEU A 33 32.67 12.57 29.53
N ARG A 34 31.95 13.36 28.72
CA ARG A 34 31.54 13.02 27.36
C ARG A 34 32.74 12.89 26.40
N ASP A 35 33.73 13.77 26.55
CA ASP A 35 34.94 13.76 25.71
C ASP A 35 35.94 12.66 26.13
N THR A 36 35.83 12.14 27.36
CA THR A 36 36.70 11.06 27.90
C THR A 36 36.01 9.69 27.97
N TRP A 37 34.68 9.66 27.91
CA TRP A 37 33.91 8.44 27.74
C TRP A 37 33.89 8.07 26.26
N SER A 38 34.97 7.41 25.83
CA SER A 38 34.85 6.47 24.71
C SER A 38 34.03 5.30 25.23
N PRO A 39 32.78 5.08 24.75
CA PRO A 39 32.18 3.77 24.93
C PRO A 39 33.19 2.77 24.34
N ALA A 40 33.44 1.67 25.06
CA ALA A 40 34.24 0.56 24.54
C ALA A 40 33.90 0.40 23.05
N GLN A 41 34.91 0.46 22.17
CA GLN A 41 34.74 0.31 20.73
C GLN A 41 34.01 -1.01 20.49
N ASP A 42 32.69 -0.92 20.43
CA ASP A 42 31.82 -2.01 20.05
C ASP A 42 32.12 -2.20 18.57
N SER A 43 33.01 -3.14 18.29
CA SER A 43 33.55 -3.49 16.98
C SER A 43 32.50 -4.19 16.11
N GLY A 44 31.25 -3.75 16.23
CA GLY A 44 30.19 -4.16 15.33
C GLY A 44 30.53 -3.76 13.90
N PRO A 45 29.95 -4.45 12.91
CA PRO A 45 30.27 -4.27 11.50
C PRO A 45 30.09 -2.80 11.06
N ALA A 46 30.92 -2.37 10.11
CA ALA A 46 30.75 -1.05 9.53
C ALA A 46 29.46 -1.02 8.70
N LEU A 47 28.89 0.17 8.50
CA LEU A 47 27.67 0.33 7.71
C LEU A 47 27.83 -0.21 6.27
N ALA A 48 29.03 -0.06 5.69
CA ALA A 48 29.36 -0.58 4.37
C ALA A 48 29.29 -2.12 4.29
N ASP A 49 29.72 -2.81 5.36
CA ASP A 49 29.75 -4.29 5.42
C ASP A 49 28.34 -4.89 5.45
N LEU A 50 27.34 -4.12 5.87
CA LEU A 50 25.96 -4.55 6.02
C LEU A 50 25.10 -4.33 4.76
N VAL A 51 25.66 -3.71 3.71
CA VAL A 51 24.92 -3.40 2.48
C VAL A 51 24.45 -4.68 1.79
N ASP A 52 25.31 -5.70 1.71
CA ASP A 52 24.97 -7.00 1.10
C ASP A 52 23.92 -7.76 1.93
N ASP A 53 23.98 -7.66 3.27
CA ASP A 53 22.99 -8.23 4.18
C ASP A 53 21.60 -7.59 4.00
N LEU A 54 21.58 -6.26 3.86
CA LEU A 54 20.37 -5.49 3.58
C LEU A 54 19.81 -5.86 2.20
N ALA A 55 20.67 -5.99 1.20
CA ALA A 55 20.28 -6.39 -0.16
C ALA A 55 19.67 -7.80 -0.17
N ALA A 56 20.29 -8.76 0.53
CA ALA A 56 19.78 -10.10 0.71
C ALA A 56 18.47 -10.15 1.53
N GLY A 57 18.14 -9.09 2.27
CA GLY A 57 16.93 -9.01 3.09
C GLY A 57 17.03 -9.82 4.38
N ARG A 58 18.23 -9.91 4.96
CA ARG A 58 18.44 -10.61 6.24
C ARG A 58 17.72 -9.85 7.38
N PRO A 59 16.92 -10.51 8.23
CA PRO A 59 16.05 -9.82 9.19
C PRO A 59 16.77 -8.88 10.17
N GLU A 60 18.00 -9.22 10.57
CA GLU A 60 18.76 -8.48 11.60
C GLU A 60 19.54 -7.28 11.04
N SER A 61 19.75 -7.23 9.72
CA SER A 61 20.70 -6.31 9.10
C SER A 61 20.28 -4.85 9.20
N LEU A 62 18.98 -4.56 9.22
CA LEU A 62 18.48 -3.19 9.44
C LEU A 62 18.80 -2.68 10.85
N GLY A 63 18.65 -3.54 11.87
CA GLY A 63 18.98 -3.18 13.26
C GLY A 63 20.47 -2.94 13.43
N GLN A 64 21.30 -3.80 12.85
CA GLN A 64 22.76 -3.66 12.86
C GLN A 64 23.21 -2.39 12.11
N ALA A 65 22.59 -2.09 10.97
CA ALA A 65 22.90 -0.90 10.17
C ALA A 65 22.52 0.39 10.89
N ARG A 66 21.35 0.42 11.56
CA ARG A 66 20.96 1.53 12.44
C ARG A 66 21.97 1.74 13.56
N GLY A 67 22.41 0.67 14.22
CA GLY A 67 23.44 0.72 15.26
C GLY A 67 24.78 1.26 14.74
N ALA A 68 25.23 0.77 13.59
CA ALA A 68 26.46 1.23 12.94
C ALA A 68 26.41 2.72 12.57
N ALA A 69 25.29 3.18 11.99
CA ALA A 69 25.08 4.59 11.65
C ALA A 69 25.00 5.48 12.90
N GLY A 70 24.40 5.00 14.00
CA GLY A 70 24.36 5.68 15.29
C GLY A 70 25.76 5.86 15.89
N ARG A 71 26.58 4.78 15.91
CA ARG A 71 27.98 4.85 16.36
C ARG A 71 28.84 5.76 15.48
N GLY A 72 28.63 5.72 14.16
CA GLY A 72 29.36 6.54 13.21
C GLY A 72 29.01 8.04 13.24
N GLY A 73 27.90 8.42 13.90
CA GLY A 73 27.50 9.81 14.04
C GLY A 73 27.45 10.52 12.69
N GLU A 74 28.07 11.69 12.57
CA GLU A 74 28.14 12.45 11.32
C GLU A 74 29.05 11.81 10.26
N ALA A 75 30.05 11.03 10.66
CA ALA A 75 30.94 10.33 9.73
C ALA A 75 30.21 9.24 8.91
N ALA A 76 29.01 8.82 9.35
CA ALA A 76 28.16 7.90 8.59
C ALA A 76 27.39 8.59 7.43
N ALA A 77 27.35 9.92 7.37
CA ALA A 77 26.53 10.64 6.39
C ALA A 77 26.88 10.30 4.93
N PRO A 78 28.15 10.22 4.49
CA PRO A 78 28.48 9.85 3.12
C PRO A 78 28.02 8.43 2.75
N ALA A 79 28.12 7.48 3.69
CA ALA A 79 27.68 6.10 3.49
C ALA A 79 26.14 6.02 3.38
N LEU A 80 25.42 6.76 4.23
CA LEU A 80 23.95 6.85 4.15
C LEU A 80 23.49 7.50 2.85
N ALA A 81 24.16 8.56 2.40
CA ALA A 81 23.90 9.17 1.10
C ALA A 81 24.10 8.15 -0.04
N ALA A 82 25.21 7.41 -0.05
CA ALA A 82 25.45 6.34 -1.03
C ALA A 82 24.36 5.26 -0.99
N MET A 83 23.89 4.86 0.20
CA MET A 83 22.81 3.89 0.34
C MET A 83 21.48 4.39 -0.22
N LEU A 84 21.18 5.69 -0.13
CA LEU A 84 19.96 6.29 -0.73
C LEU A 84 19.95 6.18 -2.26
N HIS A 85 21.10 6.04 -2.93
CA HIS A 85 21.21 5.87 -4.39
C HIS A 85 21.52 4.43 -4.82
N HIS A 86 21.60 3.49 -3.87
CA HIS A 86 22.00 2.12 -4.14
C HIS A 86 21.07 1.41 -5.15
N PRO A 87 21.55 0.55 -6.05
CA PRO A 87 20.71 -0.16 -7.03
C PRO A 87 19.62 -1.04 -6.40
N GLU A 88 19.92 -1.69 -5.28
CA GLU A 88 18.97 -2.55 -4.57
C GLU A 88 17.98 -1.73 -3.72
N PRO A 89 16.66 -1.82 -3.96
CA PRO A 89 15.65 -1.05 -3.24
C PRO A 89 15.60 -1.32 -1.73
N ARG A 90 15.97 -2.52 -1.25
CA ARG A 90 16.04 -2.78 0.20
C ARG A 90 17.04 -1.88 0.91
N VAL A 91 18.20 -1.64 0.29
CA VAL A 91 19.24 -0.77 0.82
C VAL A 91 18.77 0.68 0.85
N ARG A 92 18.12 1.16 -0.23
CA ARG A 92 17.54 2.51 -0.27
C ARG A 92 16.46 2.72 0.78
N ALA A 93 15.57 1.75 0.97
CA ALA A 93 14.51 1.81 1.97
C ALA A 93 15.09 1.83 3.40
N ALA A 94 16.11 1.00 3.66
CA ALA A 94 16.84 1.00 4.92
C ALA A 94 17.51 2.36 5.20
N ALA A 95 18.12 2.97 4.18
CA ALA A 95 18.73 4.30 4.30
C ALA A 95 17.70 5.36 4.70
N CYS A 96 16.51 5.37 4.09
CA CYS A 96 15.43 6.30 4.47
C CYS A 96 15.05 6.14 5.95
N VAL A 97 14.92 4.89 6.42
CA VAL A 97 14.62 4.60 7.84
C VAL A 97 15.75 5.09 8.75
N ILE A 98 17.01 4.76 8.45
CA ILE A 98 18.16 5.14 9.29
C ILE A 98 18.32 6.67 9.34
N VAL A 99 18.12 7.35 8.22
CA VAL A 99 18.18 8.81 8.14
C VAL A 99 17.06 9.45 8.97
N SER A 100 15.86 8.87 9.00
CA SER A 100 14.74 9.39 9.80
C SER A 100 15.03 9.45 11.30
N ASP A 101 15.86 8.54 11.83
CA ASP A 101 16.25 8.51 13.25
C ASP A 101 17.07 9.73 13.68
N ARG A 102 17.64 10.45 12.70
CA ARG A 102 18.49 11.61 12.95
C ARG A 102 17.69 12.90 13.13
N LEU A 103 16.44 12.94 12.65
CA LEU A 103 15.53 14.09 12.76
C LEU A 103 16.17 15.42 12.31
N ASP A 104 16.99 15.37 11.25
CA ASP A 104 17.80 16.50 10.77
C ASP A 104 17.31 16.91 9.37
N GLU A 105 16.90 18.18 9.23
CA GLU A 105 16.34 18.74 8.00
C GLU A 105 17.31 18.71 6.81
N LYS A 106 18.63 18.59 7.04
CA LYS A 106 19.61 18.49 5.95
C LYS A 106 19.36 17.31 5.00
N TRP A 107 18.63 16.30 5.48
CA TRP A 107 18.30 15.11 4.71
C TRP A 107 17.05 15.28 3.84
N LEU A 108 16.26 16.34 4.02
CA LEU A 108 15.02 16.55 3.25
C LEU A 108 15.29 16.53 1.74
N ALA A 109 16.34 17.20 1.27
CA ALA A 109 16.75 17.21 -0.13
C ALA A 109 17.05 15.80 -0.67
N ALA A 110 17.72 14.95 0.12
CA ALA A 110 18.06 13.58 -0.29
C ALA A 110 16.88 12.59 -0.18
N LEU A 111 15.92 12.87 0.71
CA LEU A 111 14.72 12.05 0.91
C LEU A 111 13.61 12.38 -0.08
N LEU A 112 13.51 13.62 -0.54
CA LEU A 112 12.45 14.07 -1.46
C LEU A 112 12.36 13.20 -2.72
N PRO A 113 13.47 12.93 -3.46
CA PRO A 113 13.42 12.06 -4.65
C PRO A 113 12.98 10.63 -4.34
N ARG A 114 13.20 10.16 -3.10
CA ARG A 114 12.82 8.81 -2.67
C ARG A 114 11.30 8.66 -2.48
N THR A 115 10.56 9.76 -2.33
CA THR A 115 9.08 9.73 -2.33
C THR A 115 8.50 9.31 -3.69
N SER A 116 9.28 9.48 -4.75
CA SER A 116 9.00 9.02 -6.11
C SER A 116 9.85 7.81 -6.51
N ASP A 117 10.51 7.09 -5.61
CA ASP A 117 11.33 5.94 -5.99
C ASP A 117 10.51 4.85 -6.71
N ALA A 118 11.10 4.12 -7.67
CA ALA A 118 10.43 3.02 -8.37
C ALA A 118 9.98 1.86 -7.48
N ASP A 119 10.65 1.66 -6.35
CA ASP A 119 10.20 0.68 -5.38
C ASP A 119 9.29 1.33 -4.33
N TRP A 120 8.06 0.82 -4.25
CA TRP A 120 7.07 1.28 -3.28
C TRP A 120 7.55 1.24 -1.82
N ARG A 121 8.48 0.34 -1.46
CA ARG A 121 9.05 0.25 -0.09
C ARG A 121 9.89 1.47 0.22
N VAL A 122 10.65 1.92 -0.77
CA VAL A 122 11.49 3.11 -0.67
C VAL A 122 10.58 4.34 -0.55
N ARG A 123 9.54 4.44 -1.38
CA ARG A 123 8.54 5.53 -1.25
C ARG A 123 7.91 5.56 0.14
N ALA A 124 7.46 4.41 0.64
CA ALA A 124 6.85 4.31 1.96
C ALA A 124 7.83 4.75 3.07
N ALA A 125 9.07 4.28 3.03
CA ALA A 125 10.10 4.66 3.99
C ALA A 125 10.47 6.15 3.88
N ALA A 126 10.51 6.72 2.68
CA ALA A 126 10.78 8.13 2.44
C ALA A 126 9.67 9.02 2.98
N PHE A 127 8.39 8.70 2.73
CA PHE A 127 7.26 9.44 3.30
C PHE A 127 7.26 9.39 4.84
N GLN A 128 7.57 8.23 5.43
CA GLN A 128 7.72 8.12 6.88
C GLN A 128 8.89 8.95 7.41
N ALA A 129 10.01 8.96 6.68
CA ALA A 129 11.19 9.75 7.05
C ALA A 129 10.91 11.26 6.97
N LEU A 130 10.24 11.72 5.91
CA LEU A 130 9.83 13.11 5.78
C LEU A 130 8.86 13.51 6.90
N ASP A 131 7.83 12.70 7.19
CA ASP A 131 6.87 13.00 8.27
C ASP A 131 7.54 13.05 9.65
N ALA A 132 8.57 12.22 9.88
CA ALA A 132 9.35 12.24 11.11
C ALA A 132 10.21 13.50 11.26
N ILE A 133 10.85 13.96 10.18
CA ILE A 133 11.72 15.14 10.19
C ILE A 133 10.89 16.43 10.19
N ALA A 134 9.84 16.47 9.36
CA ALA A 134 9.00 17.64 9.11
C ALA A 134 7.57 17.20 8.75
N PRO A 135 6.64 17.18 9.72
CA PRO A 135 5.34 16.51 9.60
C PRO A 135 4.57 16.80 8.30
N LEU A 136 4.18 15.73 7.61
CA LEU A 136 3.45 15.71 6.35
C LEU A 136 1.98 15.39 6.64
N ARG A 137 1.11 16.42 6.65
CA ARG A 137 -0.32 16.27 6.95
C ARG A 137 -1.15 16.40 5.67
N PRO A 138 -2.16 15.55 5.43
CA PRO A 138 -2.56 14.38 6.24
C PRO A 138 -1.76 13.10 5.92
N ALA A 139 -1.40 12.34 6.95
CA ALA A 139 -0.87 10.98 6.85
C ALA A 139 -1.99 9.95 7.12
N PRO A 140 -1.97 8.74 6.51
CA PRO A 140 -0.88 8.19 5.72
C PRO A 140 -1.10 8.25 4.19
N LEU A 141 -0.15 8.89 3.50
CA LEU A 141 -0.13 8.97 2.03
C LEU A 141 0.30 7.67 1.35
N ARG A 142 0.91 6.70 2.04
CA ARG A 142 1.47 5.47 1.45
C ARG A 142 0.53 4.76 0.45
N ASP A 143 -0.77 4.69 0.78
CA ASP A 143 -1.80 4.01 -0.02
C ASP A 143 -2.58 4.92 -0.97
N ALA A 144 -2.43 6.23 -0.84
CA ALA A 144 -3.08 7.17 -1.74
C ALA A 144 -2.55 6.97 -3.19
N PRO A 145 -3.40 7.17 -4.21
CA PRO A 145 -2.95 7.30 -5.60
C PRO A 145 -1.70 8.19 -5.69
N LEU A 146 -0.78 7.85 -6.59
CA LEU A 146 0.49 8.58 -6.72
C LEU A 146 0.26 10.09 -6.89
N ASP A 147 -0.76 10.47 -7.67
CA ASP A 147 -1.16 11.86 -7.88
C ASP A 147 -1.61 12.57 -6.58
N GLU A 148 -2.37 11.90 -5.72
CA GLU A 148 -2.78 12.47 -4.42
C GLU A 148 -1.60 12.64 -3.47
N ARG A 149 -0.67 11.67 -3.47
CA ARG A 149 0.56 11.76 -2.67
C ARG A 149 1.41 12.94 -3.10
N GLU A 150 1.56 13.11 -4.41
CA GLU A 150 2.33 14.19 -4.99
C GLU A 150 1.68 15.55 -4.77
N ALA A 151 0.36 15.65 -4.88
CA ALA A 151 -0.35 16.89 -4.56
C ALA A 151 -0.13 17.29 -3.09
N ALA A 152 -0.22 16.33 -2.17
CA ALA A 152 0.07 16.57 -0.75
C ALA A 152 1.54 16.91 -0.50
N LEU A 153 2.47 16.24 -1.18
CA LEU A 153 3.91 16.53 -1.11
C LEU A 153 4.22 17.94 -1.60
N LEU A 154 3.66 18.35 -2.74
CA LEU A 154 3.84 19.69 -3.31
C LEU A 154 3.26 20.77 -2.40
N GLY A 155 2.06 20.53 -1.85
CA GLY A 155 1.46 21.46 -0.88
C GLY A 155 2.29 21.59 0.41
N TRP A 156 2.87 20.48 0.89
CA TRP A 156 3.82 20.52 2.00
C TRP A 156 5.11 21.25 1.66
N LEU A 157 5.65 21.05 0.45
CA LEU A 157 6.86 21.69 -0.02
C LEU A 157 6.68 23.20 -0.11
N ASP A 158 5.60 23.66 -0.71
CA ASP A 158 5.25 25.09 -0.78
C ASP A 158 5.10 25.68 0.64
N ALA A 159 4.51 24.94 1.57
CA ALA A 159 4.38 25.36 2.96
C ALA A 159 5.73 25.35 3.72
N HIS A 160 6.62 24.40 3.45
CA HIS A 160 7.96 24.32 4.02
C HIS A 160 8.81 25.50 3.52
N ASP A 161 8.85 25.73 2.21
CA ASP A 161 9.60 26.82 1.58
C ASP A 161 9.17 28.20 2.09
N ALA A 162 7.87 28.40 2.36
CA ALA A 162 7.37 29.63 2.94
C ALA A 162 7.89 29.92 4.36
N ARG A 163 8.42 28.91 5.06
CA ARG A 163 8.92 29.01 6.45
C ARG A 163 10.43 28.76 6.59
N SER A 164 11.05 28.12 5.60
CA SER A 164 12.45 27.71 5.62
C SER A 164 13.37 28.77 5.03
N SER A 165 14.56 28.91 5.59
CA SER A 165 15.64 29.72 4.99
C SER A 165 16.33 29.04 3.80
N VAL A 166 16.04 27.75 3.58
CA VAL A 166 16.58 26.93 2.49
C VAL A 166 15.40 26.33 1.73
N PRO A 167 14.87 27.02 0.71
CA PRO A 167 13.74 26.52 -0.06
C PRO A 167 14.19 25.32 -0.91
N LEU A 168 13.34 24.30 -0.99
CA LEU A 168 13.57 23.06 -1.72
C LEU A 168 12.75 23.01 -3.03
N GLY A 169 11.65 23.76 -3.11
CA GLY A 169 10.73 23.79 -4.25
C GLY A 169 11.26 24.42 -5.55
N PRO A 170 12.09 25.49 -5.53
CA PRO A 170 12.68 26.06 -6.74
C PRO A 170 13.61 25.08 -7.48
N ASP A 171 14.31 24.23 -6.73
CA ASP A 171 15.35 23.32 -7.23
C ASP A 171 14.87 21.87 -7.33
N MET A 172 13.55 21.64 -7.35
CA MET A 172 12.98 20.30 -7.56
C MET A 172 13.66 19.57 -8.72
N CYS A 173 13.88 20.23 -9.85
CA CYS A 173 14.50 19.59 -11.00
C CYS A 173 15.95 19.16 -10.73
N GLU A 174 16.69 19.89 -9.88
CA GLU A 174 18.03 19.52 -9.43
C GLU A 174 18.00 18.40 -8.37
N LEU A 175 16.99 18.40 -7.48
CA LEU A 175 16.78 17.31 -6.51
C LEU A 175 16.56 15.96 -7.21
N TYR A 176 15.80 15.95 -8.30
CA TYR A 176 15.53 14.73 -9.08
C TYR A 176 16.56 14.48 -10.21
N ALA A 177 17.54 15.37 -10.41
CA ALA A 177 18.53 15.22 -11.47
C ALA A 177 19.45 14.03 -11.21
N GLY A 178 19.69 13.22 -12.25
CA GLY A 178 20.60 12.07 -12.18
C GLY A 178 20.06 10.87 -11.39
N GLU A 179 18.80 10.90 -10.98
CA GLU A 179 18.15 9.80 -10.28
C GLU A 179 17.53 8.79 -11.27
N PRO A 180 18.07 7.57 -11.37
CA PRO A 180 17.73 6.66 -12.48
C PRO A 180 16.43 5.87 -12.27
N ARG A 181 15.78 5.99 -11.10
CA ARG A 181 14.71 5.07 -10.64
C ARG A 181 13.56 5.82 -9.99
N LEU A 182 12.96 6.75 -10.74
CA LEU A 182 11.88 7.61 -10.26
C LEU A 182 10.59 7.37 -11.01
N GLU A 183 9.47 7.44 -10.31
CA GLU A 183 8.10 7.31 -10.80
C GLU A 183 7.37 8.61 -10.45
N PHE A 184 7.02 9.38 -11.48
CA PHE A 184 6.25 10.60 -11.30
C PHE A 184 4.77 10.35 -11.58
N GLY A 185 3.93 10.86 -10.70
CA GLY A 185 2.54 11.14 -10.96
C GLY A 185 2.39 12.41 -11.80
N ARG A 186 1.14 12.72 -12.14
CA ARG A 186 0.81 13.89 -12.95
C ARG A 186 1.24 15.22 -12.30
N PRO A 187 1.08 15.44 -10.98
CA PRO A 187 1.40 16.74 -10.38
C PRO A 187 2.89 17.09 -10.42
N VAL A 188 3.79 16.17 -10.03
CA VAL A 188 5.24 16.45 -10.08
C VAL A 188 5.71 16.57 -11.53
N ALA A 189 5.25 15.68 -12.41
CA ALA A 189 5.56 15.76 -13.83
C ALA A 189 5.14 17.11 -14.43
N ALA A 190 3.93 17.60 -14.11
CA ALA A 190 3.43 18.90 -14.59
C ALA A 190 4.27 20.08 -14.09
N ARG A 191 4.72 20.07 -12.82
CA ARG A 191 5.58 21.13 -12.26
C ARG A 191 6.97 21.14 -12.90
N CYS A 192 7.58 19.97 -13.13
CA CYS A 192 8.84 19.85 -13.87
C CYS A 192 8.70 20.30 -15.34
N LEU A 193 7.59 19.94 -15.99
CA LEU A 193 7.30 20.36 -17.36
C LEU A 193 7.06 21.88 -17.46
N ALA A 194 6.47 22.52 -16.46
CA ALA A 194 6.32 23.99 -16.45
C ALA A 194 7.68 24.71 -16.46
N CYS A 195 8.70 24.14 -15.82
CA CYS A 195 10.07 24.69 -15.81
C CYS A 195 10.88 24.33 -17.08
N HIS A 196 10.59 23.19 -17.73
CA HIS A 196 11.44 22.64 -18.80
C HIS A 196 10.79 22.58 -20.20
N ALA A 197 9.52 22.94 -20.36
CA ALA A 197 8.83 22.85 -21.64
C ALA A 197 9.23 23.98 -22.61
N GLY A 198 10.33 23.78 -23.34
CA GLY A 198 10.34 24.10 -24.77
C GLY A 198 9.55 23.02 -25.50
N ALA A 199 8.33 23.32 -25.94
CA ALA A 199 7.33 22.38 -26.47
C ALA A 199 7.06 21.22 -25.50
N GLY A 200 6.05 21.38 -24.63
CA GLY A 200 5.55 20.29 -23.81
C GLY A 200 5.28 19.05 -24.68
N PRO A 201 5.44 17.83 -24.15
CA PRO A 201 5.15 16.62 -24.91
C PRO A 201 3.73 16.78 -25.49
N ALA A 202 3.60 16.62 -26.80
CA ALA A 202 2.29 16.52 -27.43
C ALA A 202 1.48 15.54 -26.57
N PRO A 203 0.25 15.90 -26.13
CA PRO A 203 -0.52 15.05 -25.26
C PRO A 203 -0.53 13.67 -25.92
N PHE A 204 0.15 12.71 -25.28
CA PHE A 204 0.12 11.34 -25.74
C PHE A 204 -1.35 11.02 -25.97
N SER A 205 -1.66 10.23 -27.00
CA SER A 205 -3.02 9.82 -27.36
C SER A 205 -3.63 8.89 -26.29
N ALA A 206 -3.57 9.34 -25.05
CA ALA A 206 -3.99 8.80 -23.80
C ALA A 206 -5.49 8.98 -23.71
N SER A 207 -6.11 8.21 -22.83
CA SER A 207 -7.54 8.29 -22.50
C SER A 207 -8.08 9.73 -22.31
N GLY A 208 -7.23 10.73 -22.06
CA GLY A 208 -7.60 12.16 -22.04
C GLY A 208 -8.22 12.69 -23.34
N ALA A 209 -7.86 12.17 -24.52
CA ALA A 209 -8.56 12.51 -25.76
C ALA A 209 -10.02 12.02 -25.75
N CYS A 210 -10.29 10.92 -25.05
CA CYS A 210 -11.64 10.41 -24.84
C CYS A 210 -12.41 11.25 -23.81
N ALA A 211 -11.74 11.85 -22.83
CA ALA A 211 -12.36 12.69 -21.79
C ALA A 211 -13.14 13.87 -22.37
N ALA A 212 -12.72 14.40 -23.52
CA ALA A 212 -13.41 15.48 -24.21
C ALA A 212 -14.85 15.11 -24.63
N CYS A 213 -15.15 13.83 -24.86
CA CYS A 213 -16.50 13.37 -25.22
C CYS A 213 -17.12 12.46 -24.15
N HIS A 214 -16.30 11.76 -23.36
CA HIS A 214 -16.69 10.75 -22.37
C HIS A 214 -16.29 11.16 -20.94
N ALA A 215 -16.56 12.41 -20.54
CA ALA A 215 -16.07 12.98 -19.28
C ALA A 215 -16.45 12.15 -18.04
N ALA A 216 -17.70 11.67 -17.96
CA ALA A 216 -18.17 10.86 -16.82
C ALA A 216 -17.46 9.50 -16.72
N ILE A 217 -17.39 8.76 -17.83
CA ILE A 217 -16.66 7.47 -17.89
C ILE A 217 -15.18 7.68 -17.59
N TYR A 218 -14.58 8.75 -18.14
CA TYR A 218 -13.18 9.07 -17.91
C TYR A 218 -12.91 9.42 -16.44
N ALA A 219 -13.80 10.16 -15.79
CA ALA A 219 -13.69 10.49 -14.37
C ALA A 219 -13.70 9.22 -13.48
N GLU A 220 -14.60 8.27 -13.76
CA GLU A 220 -14.58 6.97 -13.06
C GLU A 220 -13.31 6.17 -13.35
N TRP A 221 -12.92 6.12 -14.63
CA TRP A 221 -11.76 5.36 -15.07
C TRP A 221 -10.48 5.89 -14.43
N VAL A 222 -10.25 7.21 -14.41
CA VAL A 222 -8.98 7.78 -13.92
C VAL A 222 -8.77 7.54 -12.42
N GLU A 223 -9.85 7.42 -11.65
CA GLU A 223 -9.83 7.07 -10.23
C GLU A 223 -9.67 5.57 -9.97
N SER A 224 -9.91 4.74 -10.99
CA SER A 224 -9.87 3.29 -10.87
C SER A 224 -8.47 2.74 -10.57
N ALA A 225 -8.44 1.56 -9.95
CA ALA A 225 -7.18 0.87 -9.68
C ALA A 225 -6.40 0.47 -10.96
N HIS A 226 -7.06 0.41 -12.12
CA HIS A 226 -6.43 0.08 -13.40
C HIS A 226 -5.80 1.30 -14.06
N ALA A 227 -6.46 2.47 -14.07
CA ALA A 227 -5.81 3.70 -14.56
C ALA A 227 -4.63 4.09 -13.68
N GLN A 228 -4.72 3.78 -12.39
CA GLN A 228 -3.65 3.96 -11.41
C GLN A 228 -2.64 2.79 -11.43
N SER A 229 -2.98 1.67 -12.06
CA SER A 229 -1.99 0.64 -12.38
C SER A 229 -1.20 1.16 -13.58
N LEU A 230 0.12 1.20 -13.45
CA LEU A 230 1.06 1.78 -14.42
C LEU A 230 1.14 3.32 -14.44
N SER A 231 0.40 4.06 -13.59
CA SER A 231 0.72 5.50 -13.37
C SER A 231 2.14 5.69 -12.80
N HIS A 232 2.66 4.61 -12.21
CA HIS A 232 4.02 4.47 -11.74
C HIS A 232 5.04 4.15 -12.85
N LEU A 233 4.63 3.81 -14.08
CA LEU A 233 5.56 3.52 -15.20
C LEU A 233 5.78 4.71 -16.14
N LEU A 234 5.28 5.90 -15.77
CA LEU A 234 5.59 7.14 -16.46
C LEU A 234 6.95 7.67 -15.99
N PHE A 235 8.01 7.02 -16.48
CA PHE A 235 9.38 7.47 -16.25
C PHE A 235 9.65 8.70 -17.14
N ALA A 236 9.69 9.87 -16.52
CA ALA A 236 10.57 10.94 -16.97
C ALA A 236 11.78 10.90 -16.05
N THR A 237 12.98 10.72 -16.58
CA THR A 237 14.19 11.04 -15.81
C THR A 237 14.65 12.41 -16.26
N VAL A 238 14.96 13.33 -15.34
CA VAL A 238 15.64 14.56 -15.73
C VAL A 238 17.07 14.18 -16.11
N ASN A 239 17.37 14.28 -17.41
CA ASN A 239 18.73 14.00 -17.87
C ASN A 239 19.67 15.04 -17.23
N PRO A 240 20.72 14.60 -16.53
CA PRO A 240 21.59 15.50 -15.76
C PRO A 240 22.41 16.46 -16.65
N ALA A 241 22.64 16.10 -17.91
CA ALA A 241 23.36 16.93 -18.88
C ALA A 241 22.44 17.95 -19.59
N THR A 242 21.24 17.53 -20.00
CA THR A 242 20.31 18.42 -20.73
C THR A 242 19.33 19.15 -19.82
N ARG A 243 19.21 18.72 -18.56
CA ARG A 243 18.19 19.17 -17.60
C ARG A 243 16.76 19.05 -18.16
N GLN A 244 16.54 18.18 -19.14
CA GLN A 244 15.22 17.93 -19.72
C GLN A 244 14.69 16.56 -19.27
N PRO A 245 13.37 16.40 -19.10
CA PRO A 245 12.79 15.09 -18.89
C PRO A 245 13.00 14.24 -20.15
N GLU A 246 13.83 13.21 -20.04
CA GLU A 246 14.02 12.21 -21.09
C GLU A 246 13.08 11.03 -20.87
N ARG A 247 12.56 10.54 -21.99
CA ARG A 247 11.65 9.41 -22.04
C ARG A 247 12.47 8.13 -21.91
N MET A 248 12.25 7.36 -20.84
CA MET A 248 12.77 6.00 -20.81
C MET A 248 11.84 5.10 -21.63
N GLU A 249 12.35 4.53 -22.72
CA GLU A 249 11.63 3.53 -23.49
C GLU A 249 11.76 2.16 -22.82
N PHE A 250 10.83 1.85 -21.92
CA PHE A 250 10.51 0.45 -21.68
C PHE A 250 9.72 -0.04 -22.89
N GLY A 251 10.27 -1.05 -23.57
CA GLY A 251 9.58 -1.76 -24.65
C GLY A 251 8.11 -2.01 -24.29
N GLU A 252 7.23 -1.37 -25.04
CA GLU A 252 5.78 -1.65 -25.15
C GLU A 252 4.88 -1.53 -23.91
N VAL A 253 5.34 -1.12 -22.73
CA VAL A 253 4.41 -0.94 -21.59
C VAL A 253 3.73 0.43 -21.64
N ARG A 254 2.65 0.49 -22.41
CA ARG A 254 1.67 1.59 -22.45
C ARG A 254 0.87 1.57 -21.15
N GLY A 255 0.59 2.72 -20.53
CA GLY A 255 -0.44 2.78 -19.48
C GLY A 255 -1.76 2.18 -20.00
N ILE A 256 -2.55 1.52 -19.15
CA ILE A 256 -3.79 0.85 -19.60
C ILE A 256 -4.82 1.91 -19.97
N GLY A 257 -4.86 2.36 -21.21
CA GLY A 257 -5.87 3.28 -21.72
C GLY A 257 -7.16 2.60 -22.18
N CYS A 258 -8.06 3.38 -22.77
CA CYS A 258 -9.33 2.84 -23.27
C CYS A 258 -9.13 1.83 -24.42
N ARG A 259 -8.07 1.97 -25.23
CA ARG A 259 -7.84 1.14 -26.43
C ARG A 259 -7.26 -0.24 -26.10
N GLU A 260 -6.72 -0.40 -24.91
CA GLU A 260 -6.18 -1.66 -24.42
C GLU A 260 -7.31 -2.65 -24.11
N CYS A 261 -8.44 -2.14 -23.60
CA CYS A 261 -9.63 -2.91 -23.27
C CYS A 261 -10.72 -2.86 -24.34
N HIS A 262 -10.72 -1.84 -25.21
CA HIS A 262 -11.75 -1.67 -26.22
C HIS A 262 -11.18 -1.60 -27.65
N ARG A 263 -11.91 -2.19 -28.61
CA ARG A 263 -11.55 -2.11 -30.05
C ARG A 263 -12.31 -0.95 -30.72
N PRO A 264 -11.62 -0.03 -31.43
CA PRO A 264 -12.28 0.93 -32.29
C PRO A 264 -13.11 0.22 -33.38
N ALA A 265 -14.27 0.76 -33.71
CA ALA A 265 -15.18 0.22 -34.73
C ALA A 265 -14.83 0.65 -36.17
N GLY A 266 -13.79 1.46 -36.39
CA GLY A 266 -13.35 1.95 -37.71
C GLY A 266 -12.16 2.93 -37.66
N GLU A 267 -11.79 3.53 -38.80
CA GLU A 267 -10.82 4.63 -38.88
C GLU A 267 -11.35 5.92 -38.21
N PRO A 268 -10.49 6.76 -37.60
CA PRO A 268 -10.94 7.92 -36.84
C PRO A 268 -11.33 9.13 -37.72
N PRO A 269 -12.60 9.61 -37.70
CA PRO A 269 -12.97 10.93 -38.23
C PRO A 269 -12.56 12.10 -37.31
N PRO A 270 -12.65 13.37 -37.76
CA PRO A 270 -12.28 14.56 -36.99
C PRO A 270 -13.14 14.79 -35.73
N PRO A 271 -12.68 15.61 -34.75
CA PRO A 271 -13.35 15.82 -33.45
C PRO A 271 -14.71 16.53 -33.59
N VAL A 272 -15.69 16.13 -32.75
CA VAL A 272 -17.11 16.51 -32.86
C VAL A 272 -17.62 17.16 -31.56
N PRO A 273 -18.60 18.09 -31.59
CA PRO A 273 -19.13 18.76 -30.39
C PRO A 273 -19.84 17.85 -29.37
N GLN A 274 -19.92 18.31 -28.11
CA GLN A 274 -20.45 17.59 -26.94
C GLN A 274 -22.00 17.58 -26.83
N ASP A 275 -22.74 17.24 -27.89
CA ASP A 275 -24.18 16.98 -27.78
C ASP A 275 -24.51 15.49 -28.03
N ARG A 276 -25.76 15.07 -27.76
CA ARG A 276 -26.20 13.67 -27.97
C ARG A 276 -26.00 13.22 -29.44
N ALA A 277 -26.08 14.15 -30.38
CA ALA A 277 -25.80 13.94 -31.80
C ALA A 277 -24.29 13.88 -32.13
N GLY A 278 -23.43 14.37 -31.25
CA GLY A 278 -21.97 14.31 -31.31
C GLY A 278 -21.40 13.02 -30.73
N LEU A 279 -22.04 12.45 -29.70
CA LEU A 279 -21.76 11.09 -29.20
C LEU A 279 -22.01 10.02 -30.28
N GLU A 280 -23.06 10.18 -31.08
CA GLU A 280 -23.29 9.32 -32.25
C GLU A 280 -22.19 9.47 -33.31
N ARG A 281 -21.49 10.59 -33.37
CA ARG A 281 -20.39 10.85 -34.32
C ARG A 281 -19.00 10.65 -33.70
N CYS A 282 -18.91 10.07 -32.49
CA CYS A 282 -17.64 9.80 -31.82
C CYS A 282 -16.71 8.95 -32.72
N PRO A 283 -15.48 9.41 -32.99
CA PRO A 283 -14.53 8.70 -33.86
C PRO A 283 -14.03 7.37 -33.27
N PHE A 284 -14.25 7.17 -31.97
CA PHE A 284 -13.90 5.96 -31.23
C PHE A 284 -15.17 5.30 -30.72
N ARG A 285 -16.06 4.88 -31.64
CA ARG A 285 -17.08 3.89 -31.27
C ARG A 285 -16.35 2.61 -30.90
N PHE A 286 -16.38 2.24 -29.63
CA PHE A 286 -15.81 0.99 -29.20
C PHE A 286 -16.82 -0.13 -29.43
N ARG A 287 -16.39 -1.25 -30.01
CA ARG A 287 -17.25 -2.42 -30.08
C ARG A 287 -17.43 -2.98 -28.66
N SER A 288 -18.68 -3.06 -28.21
CA SER A 288 -19.05 -3.69 -26.93
C SER A 288 -19.00 -5.22 -26.98
N ASP A 289 -18.76 -5.81 -28.16
CA ASP A 289 -18.77 -7.25 -28.37
C ASP A 289 -17.43 -7.94 -28.09
N LEU A 290 -16.42 -7.20 -27.62
CA LEU A 290 -15.19 -7.82 -27.17
C LEU A 290 -15.48 -8.67 -25.93
N PRO A 291 -15.28 -10.01 -25.96
CA PRO A 291 -15.55 -10.83 -24.80
C PRO A 291 -14.66 -10.42 -23.62
N ALA A 292 -15.24 -10.34 -22.42
CA ALA A 292 -14.49 -9.99 -21.20
C ALA A 292 -13.26 -10.90 -20.98
N ALA A 293 -13.37 -12.18 -21.32
CA ALA A 293 -12.26 -13.12 -21.24
C ALA A 293 -11.09 -12.73 -22.17
N GLU A 294 -11.38 -12.11 -23.32
CA GLU A 294 -10.36 -11.62 -24.24
C GLU A 294 -9.76 -10.29 -23.77
N SER A 295 -10.58 -9.33 -23.34
CA SER A 295 -10.09 -8.02 -22.90
C SER A 295 -9.28 -8.11 -21.61
N CYS A 296 -9.81 -8.82 -20.59
CA CYS A 296 -9.17 -8.95 -19.30
C CYS A 296 -8.04 -10.00 -19.33
N GLY A 297 -8.19 -11.06 -20.13
CA GLY A 297 -7.22 -12.17 -20.20
C GLY A 297 -5.83 -11.77 -20.69
N ARG A 298 -5.70 -10.67 -21.44
CA ARG A 298 -4.40 -10.13 -21.89
C ARG A 298 -3.45 -9.81 -20.73
N CYS A 299 -3.99 -9.29 -19.62
CA CYS A 299 -3.22 -8.96 -18.43
C CYS A 299 -3.47 -9.94 -17.27
N HIS A 300 -4.64 -10.59 -17.25
CA HIS A 300 -5.10 -11.47 -16.17
C HIS A 300 -5.31 -12.92 -16.64
N ALA A 301 -4.39 -13.43 -17.47
CA ALA A 301 -4.52 -14.76 -18.09
C ALA A 301 -4.80 -15.89 -17.09
N SER A 302 -4.12 -15.90 -15.93
CA SER A 302 -4.35 -16.91 -14.89
C SER A 302 -5.75 -16.80 -14.29
N THR A 303 -6.18 -15.60 -13.93
CA THR A 303 -7.53 -15.34 -13.41
C THR A 303 -8.61 -15.68 -14.44
N ALA A 304 -8.38 -15.40 -15.72
CA ALA A 304 -9.29 -15.77 -16.80
C ALA A 304 -9.39 -17.30 -16.93
N ALA A 305 -8.29 -18.04 -16.82
CA ALA A 305 -8.30 -19.50 -16.84
C ALA A 305 -9.05 -20.09 -15.62
N GLU A 306 -8.85 -19.52 -14.42
CA GLU A 306 -9.60 -19.91 -13.22
C GLU A 306 -11.12 -19.70 -13.40
N HIS A 307 -11.52 -18.57 -14.00
CA HIS A 307 -12.92 -18.26 -14.30
C HIS A 307 -13.53 -19.22 -15.30
N GLN A 308 -12.81 -19.58 -16.36
CA GLN A 308 -13.28 -20.59 -17.32
C GLN A 308 -13.47 -21.97 -16.66
N ALA A 309 -12.55 -22.37 -15.77
CA ALA A 309 -12.70 -23.62 -15.01
C ALA A 309 -13.90 -23.57 -14.07
N TRP A 310 -14.14 -22.42 -13.42
CA TRP A 310 -15.30 -22.20 -12.54
C TRP A 310 -16.63 -22.27 -13.29
N LEU A 311 -16.70 -21.75 -14.53
CA LEU A 311 -17.91 -21.84 -15.36
C LEU A 311 -18.31 -23.30 -15.68
N ALA A 312 -17.36 -24.24 -15.68
CA ALA A 312 -17.64 -25.67 -15.85
C ALA A 312 -18.05 -26.39 -14.56
N GLY A 313 -17.84 -25.77 -13.40
CA GLY A 313 -18.05 -26.36 -12.07
C GLY A 313 -19.28 -25.83 -11.33
N PRO A 314 -19.47 -26.26 -10.07
CA PRO A 314 -20.41 -25.62 -9.15
C PRO A 314 -20.01 -24.18 -8.85
N GLN A 315 -21.01 -23.29 -8.81
CA GLN A 315 -20.85 -21.84 -8.72
C GLN A 315 -21.54 -21.33 -7.45
N PRO A 316 -20.95 -21.56 -6.26
CA PRO A 316 -21.62 -21.27 -5.01
C PRO A 316 -22.02 -19.81 -4.91
N ARG A 317 -23.24 -19.58 -4.44
CA ARG A 317 -23.80 -18.24 -4.27
C ARG A 317 -24.61 -18.15 -2.99
N ILE A 318 -24.85 -16.92 -2.54
CA ILE A 318 -25.81 -16.65 -1.46
C ILE A 318 -27.20 -17.03 -1.98
N ALA A 319 -27.88 -17.91 -1.26
CA ALA A 319 -29.21 -18.36 -1.62
C ALA A 319 -30.20 -17.19 -1.51
N THR A 320 -31.09 -17.08 -2.50
CA THR A 320 -32.20 -16.12 -2.46
C THR A 320 -33.18 -16.46 -1.33
N TRP A 321 -33.37 -17.76 -1.07
CA TRP A 321 -34.19 -18.26 0.02
C TRP A 321 -33.71 -19.66 0.46
N PRO A 322 -33.51 -19.94 1.75
CA PRO A 322 -33.60 -19.02 2.89
C PRO A 322 -32.49 -17.95 2.87
N PRO A 323 -32.75 -16.70 3.30
CA PRO A 323 -31.72 -15.67 3.40
C PRO A 323 -30.60 -16.11 4.34
N GLY A 324 -29.35 -15.86 3.92
CA GLY A 324 -28.16 -16.29 4.67
C GLY A 324 -27.72 -17.73 4.38
N GLU A 325 -28.51 -18.51 3.63
CA GLU A 325 -28.08 -19.83 3.16
C GLU A 325 -27.14 -19.75 1.93
N LEU A 326 -26.42 -20.85 1.65
CA LEU A 326 -25.55 -20.96 0.48
C LEU A 326 -26.09 -22.05 -0.44
N ASP A 327 -26.30 -21.68 -1.70
CA ASP A 327 -26.57 -22.61 -2.79
C ASP A 327 -25.21 -23.04 -3.37
N LEU A 328 -24.73 -24.23 -2.96
CA LEU A 328 -23.42 -24.74 -3.33
C LEU A 328 -23.40 -25.48 -4.67
N GLU A 329 -24.58 -25.86 -5.18
CA GLU A 329 -24.72 -26.71 -6.37
C GLU A 329 -25.20 -25.92 -7.59
N HIS A 330 -25.35 -24.60 -7.46
CA HIS A 330 -25.73 -23.75 -8.57
C HIS A 330 -24.80 -23.97 -9.78
N ARG A 331 -25.42 -24.06 -10.95
CA ARG A 331 -24.76 -24.21 -12.26
C ARG A 331 -25.43 -23.28 -13.25
N GLY A 332 -24.68 -22.91 -14.29
CA GLY A 332 -25.19 -22.08 -15.37
C GLY A 332 -25.12 -20.57 -15.09
N ASP A 333 -24.34 -20.17 -14.09
CA ASP A 333 -23.89 -18.79 -13.97
C ASP A 333 -23.13 -18.40 -15.24
N ALA A 334 -23.65 -17.40 -15.94
CA ALA A 334 -23.09 -16.88 -17.18
C ALA A 334 -22.34 -15.55 -16.94
N ARG A 335 -22.18 -15.12 -15.68
CA ARG A 335 -21.50 -13.87 -15.35
C ARG A 335 -20.04 -13.93 -15.81
N THR A 336 -19.65 -12.90 -16.53
CA THR A 336 -18.30 -12.61 -16.98
C THR A 336 -17.53 -11.77 -15.97
N CYS A 337 -16.26 -11.46 -16.28
CA CYS A 337 -15.47 -10.54 -15.47
C CYS A 337 -16.15 -9.16 -15.36
N ILE A 338 -16.81 -8.69 -16.42
CA ILE A 338 -17.48 -7.38 -16.47
C ILE A 338 -18.69 -7.35 -15.53
N ASP A 339 -19.53 -8.40 -15.55
CA ASP A 339 -20.72 -8.47 -14.69
C ASP A 339 -20.38 -8.35 -13.20
N CYS A 340 -19.19 -8.84 -12.82
CA CYS A 340 -18.70 -8.78 -11.45
C CYS A 340 -17.90 -7.50 -11.15
N HIS A 341 -17.01 -7.07 -12.04
CA HIS A 341 -16.05 -5.98 -11.76
C HIS A 341 -16.44 -4.63 -12.35
N MET A 342 -17.46 -4.56 -13.19
CA MET A 342 -18.03 -3.34 -13.76
C MET A 342 -19.54 -3.33 -13.49
N PRO A 343 -19.96 -3.22 -12.22
CA PRO A 343 -21.38 -3.21 -11.90
C PRO A 343 -22.07 -2.04 -12.60
N PRO A 344 -23.39 -2.14 -12.88
CA PRO A 344 -24.16 -1.04 -13.42
C PRO A 344 -24.07 0.18 -12.50
N ARG A 345 -24.10 1.38 -13.08
CA ARG A 345 -24.02 2.63 -12.30
C ARG A 345 -25.21 2.77 -11.33
N PRO A 346 -24.98 3.31 -10.12
CA PRO A 346 -26.06 3.61 -9.20
C PRO A 346 -27.05 4.64 -9.79
N ALA A 347 -28.28 4.64 -9.30
CA ALA A 347 -29.40 5.39 -9.87
C ALA A 347 -29.09 6.89 -10.03
N GLY A 348 -29.13 7.40 -11.27
CA GLY A 348 -28.84 8.79 -11.62
C GLY A 348 -28.09 8.96 -12.95
N GLY A 349 -27.39 7.92 -13.42
CA GLY A 349 -26.87 7.78 -14.79
C GLY A 349 -27.73 6.84 -15.63
N ASP A 350 -27.37 6.66 -16.91
CA ASP A 350 -27.97 5.65 -17.77
C ASP A 350 -27.70 4.25 -17.16
N ARG A 351 -28.76 3.58 -16.69
CA ARG A 351 -28.66 2.41 -15.79
C ARG A 351 -28.06 1.17 -16.47
N ASP A 352 -27.95 1.21 -17.79
CA ASP A 352 -27.48 0.10 -18.60
C ASP A 352 -25.97 0.16 -18.90
N GLU A 353 -25.27 1.24 -18.49
CA GLU A 353 -23.83 1.35 -18.72
C GLU A 353 -22.99 0.79 -17.56
N PRO A 354 -21.99 -0.08 -17.85
CA PRO A 354 -21.06 -0.59 -16.84
C PRO A 354 -20.18 0.52 -16.23
N ALA A 355 -20.02 0.51 -14.91
CA ALA A 355 -19.13 1.44 -14.21
C ALA A 355 -17.65 1.12 -14.46
N HIS A 356 -16.83 2.15 -14.66
CA HIS A 356 -15.39 2.01 -14.97
C HIS A 356 -14.49 2.22 -13.74
N GLY A 357 -15.07 2.28 -12.53
CA GLY A 357 -14.31 2.39 -11.27
C GLY A 357 -13.59 1.12 -10.82
N TRP A 358 -14.00 -0.05 -11.34
CA TRP A 358 -13.41 -1.38 -11.07
C TRP A 358 -13.11 -1.68 -9.59
N PRO A 359 -14.15 -1.81 -8.75
CA PRO A 359 -13.97 -2.19 -7.35
C PRO A 359 -13.25 -3.53 -7.23
N ALA A 360 -12.23 -3.57 -6.37
CA ALA A 360 -11.35 -4.71 -6.19
C ALA A 360 -10.77 -4.71 -4.76
N ARG A 361 -9.46 -4.97 -4.60
CA ARG A 361 -8.74 -5.07 -3.31
C ARG A 361 -8.81 -3.84 -2.38
N ARG A 362 -9.36 -2.73 -2.86
CA ARG A 362 -9.51 -1.49 -2.09
C ARG A 362 -10.94 -1.23 -1.63
N ASP A 363 -11.89 -1.99 -2.16
CA ASP A 363 -13.30 -1.90 -1.82
C ASP A 363 -13.63 -2.94 -0.75
N ALA A 364 -13.90 -2.46 0.47
CA ALA A 364 -14.19 -3.32 1.61
C ALA A 364 -15.47 -4.14 1.42
N ASP A 365 -16.51 -3.54 0.84
CA ASP A 365 -17.80 -4.21 0.65
C ASP A 365 -17.69 -5.28 -0.42
N ARG A 366 -16.95 -5.00 -1.50
CA ARG A 366 -16.62 -6.00 -2.51
C ARG A 366 -15.85 -7.18 -1.93
N LEU A 367 -14.88 -6.91 -1.05
CA LEU A 367 -14.11 -7.97 -0.39
C LEU A 367 -14.96 -8.81 0.57
N ARG A 368 -15.89 -8.19 1.31
CA ARG A 368 -16.84 -8.92 2.18
C ARG A 368 -17.76 -9.83 1.40
N GLY A 369 -18.19 -9.42 0.20
CA GLY A 369 -19.01 -10.24 -0.69
C GLY A 369 -18.28 -11.40 -1.38
N ALA A 370 -16.94 -11.46 -1.31
CA ALA A 370 -16.15 -12.45 -2.03
C ALA A 370 -16.03 -13.81 -1.33
N VAL A 371 -16.26 -13.86 -0.01
CA VAL A 371 -16.13 -15.07 0.81
C VAL A 371 -17.29 -15.17 1.78
N ALA A 372 -18.01 -16.28 1.77
CA ALA A 372 -18.94 -16.61 2.84
C ALA A 372 -18.22 -17.38 3.93
N ALA A 373 -18.41 -16.97 5.18
CA ALA A 373 -17.80 -17.62 6.34
C ALA A 373 -18.87 -17.97 7.37
N ARG A 374 -18.79 -19.19 7.91
CA ARG A 374 -19.68 -19.69 8.97
C ARG A 374 -18.88 -20.39 10.05
N LEU A 375 -19.19 -20.06 11.29
CA LEU A 375 -18.65 -20.78 12.45
C LEU A 375 -19.57 -21.95 12.77
N ARG A 376 -19.00 -23.15 12.90
CA ARG A 376 -19.69 -24.35 13.34
C ARG A 376 -19.06 -24.85 14.64
N VAL A 377 -19.90 -25.21 15.60
CA VAL A 377 -19.46 -25.79 16.87
C VAL A 377 -20.14 -27.15 17.02
N GLU A 378 -19.36 -28.20 17.25
CA GLU A 378 -19.85 -29.56 17.45
C GLU A 378 -19.46 -30.07 18.82
N ARG A 379 -20.40 -30.73 19.51
CA ARG A 379 -20.11 -31.40 20.78
C ARG A 379 -19.35 -32.69 20.55
N ARG A 380 -18.33 -32.97 21.37
CA ARG A 380 -17.60 -34.23 21.34
C ARG A 380 -18.18 -35.24 22.34
N PRO A 381 -18.24 -36.55 21.99
CA PRO A 381 -18.75 -37.59 22.89
C PRO A 381 -17.99 -37.71 24.21
N ALA A 382 -16.67 -37.45 24.21
CA ALA A 382 -15.80 -37.54 25.40
C ALA A 382 -15.83 -36.27 26.28
N GLY A 383 -16.77 -35.35 26.06
CA GLY A 383 -16.80 -34.02 26.66
C GLY A 383 -16.00 -32.98 25.86
N GLY A 384 -16.47 -31.74 25.90
CA GLY A 384 -15.89 -30.60 25.17
C GLY A 384 -16.56 -30.29 23.82
N ALA A 385 -16.10 -29.21 23.19
CA ALA A 385 -16.60 -28.74 21.90
C ALA A 385 -15.44 -28.57 20.89
N ALA A 386 -15.72 -28.86 19.62
CA ALA A 386 -14.84 -28.56 18.50
C ALA A 386 -15.43 -27.40 17.70
N ALA A 387 -14.62 -26.39 17.39
CA ALA A 387 -15.03 -25.26 16.58
C ALA A 387 -14.32 -25.31 15.21
N TYR A 388 -15.09 -25.08 14.16
CA TYR A 388 -14.63 -25.09 12.78
C TYR A 388 -15.11 -23.83 12.06
N LEU A 389 -14.21 -23.19 11.32
CA LEU A 389 -14.56 -22.13 10.39
C LEU A 389 -14.76 -22.75 9.01
N VAL A 390 -15.97 -22.61 8.46
CA VAL A 390 -16.29 -23.00 7.09
C VAL A 390 -16.20 -21.77 6.21
N LEU A 391 -15.26 -21.74 5.28
CA LEU A 391 -15.09 -20.70 4.29
C LEU A 391 -15.55 -21.20 2.92
N THR A 392 -16.31 -20.39 2.19
CA THR A 392 -16.72 -20.68 0.81
C THR A 392 -16.33 -19.51 -0.07
N ASN A 393 -15.53 -19.77 -1.10
CA ASN A 393 -15.18 -18.77 -2.09
C ASN A 393 -16.35 -18.55 -3.05
N LEU A 394 -16.89 -17.33 -3.08
CA LEU A 394 -18.01 -16.95 -3.95
C LEU A 394 -17.53 -16.30 -5.26
N SER A 395 -16.21 -16.21 -5.45
CA SER A 395 -15.59 -15.62 -6.63
C SER A 395 -15.30 -16.68 -7.69
N GLY A 396 -15.42 -16.30 -8.96
CA GLY A 396 -15.02 -17.13 -10.09
C GLY A 396 -13.51 -17.26 -10.29
N HIS A 397 -12.70 -16.83 -9.32
CA HIS A 397 -11.25 -16.95 -9.31
C HIS A 397 -10.78 -17.24 -7.88
N ALA A 398 -9.50 -17.52 -7.68
CA ALA A 398 -8.97 -17.80 -6.34
C ALA A 398 -9.23 -16.63 -5.36
N CYS A 399 -9.37 -16.93 -4.07
CA CYS A 399 -9.55 -15.92 -3.03
C CYS A 399 -8.55 -16.10 -1.87
N PRO A 400 -7.61 -15.17 -1.66
CA PRO A 400 -7.36 -13.99 -2.51
C PRO A 400 -6.70 -14.41 -3.85
N THR A 401 -6.90 -13.65 -4.93
CA THR A 401 -6.17 -13.81 -6.21
C THR A 401 -5.13 -12.69 -6.39
N GLY A 402 -4.21 -12.85 -7.34
CA GLY A 402 -3.22 -11.85 -7.74
C GLY A 402 -1.84 -12.12 -7.14
N THR A 403 -1.24 -11.11 -6.50
CA THR A 403 0.16 -11.20 -6.07
C THR A 403 0.32 -12.09 -4.82
N ARG A 404 1.48 -12.76 -4.71
CA ARG A 404 1.92 -13.55 -3.53
C ARG A 404 1.94 -12.82 -2.19
N ARG A 405 1.69 -11.51 -2.19
CA ARG A 405 1.66 -10.69 -0.98
C ARG A 405 0.28 -10.65 -0.34
N ARG A 406 -0.74 -11.14 -1.04
CA ARG A 406 -2.12 -11.11 -0.54
C ARG A 406 -2.36 -12.32 0.34
N ALA A 407 -3.12 -12.13 1.41
CA ALA A 407 -3.61 -13.26 2.19
C ALA A 407 -4.96 -12.99 2.86
N LEU A 408 -5.71 -14.05 3.11
CA LEU A 408 -6.77 -14.07 4.11
C LEU A 408 -6.19 -14.60 5.42
N ARG A 409 -6.11 -13.75 6.44
CA ARG A 409 -5.59 -14.12 7.76
C ARG A 409 -6.73 -14.52 8.67
N ILE A 410 -6.58 -15.68 9.29
CA ILE A 410 -7.52 -16.21 10.26
C ILE A 410 -6.86 -16.19 11.63
N SER A 411 -7.51 -15.52 12.57
CA SER A 411 -7.06 -15.48 13.97
C SER A 411 -8.21 -15.81 14.90
N VAL A 412 -7.88 -16.40 16.05
CA VAL A 412 -8.86 -16.82 17.05
C VAL A 412 -8.39 -16.47 18.45
N GLY A 413 -9.27 -15.93 19.28
CA GLY A 413 -8.93 -15.51 20.64
C GLY A 413 -10.14 -15.40 21.55
N PRO A 414 -9.92 -15.01 22.82
CA PRO A 414 -10.99 -14.64 23.73
C PRO A 414 -11.84 -13.51 23.15
N ALA A 415 -13.11 -13.45 23.55
CA ALA A 415 -14.02 -12.39 23.13
C ALA A 415 -13.45 -11.01 23.46
N GLY A 416 -13.38 -10.13 22.47
CA GLY A 416 -12.85 -8.76 22.62
C GLY A 416 -11.32 -8.63 22.62
N GLU A 417 -10.57 -9.72 22.55
CA GLU A 417 -9.11 -9.72 22.55
C GLU A 417 -8.50 -9.97 21.17
N ARG A 418 -7.21 -9.65 21.03
CA ARG A 418 -6.45 -9.97 19.81
C ARG A 418 -6.15 -11.46 19.78
N GLY A 419 -6.75 -12.17 18.84
CA GLY A 419 -6.57 -13.61 18.68
C GLY A 419 -5.17 -14.02 18.19
N SER A 420 -4.83 -15.27 18.50
CA SER A 420 -3.67 -15.98 17.95
C SER A 420 -3.89 -16.35 16.49
N LEU A 421 -2.82 -16.30 15.68
CA LEU A 421 -2.86 -16.70 14.28
C LEU A 421 -3.17 -18.19 14.16
N VAL A 422 -4.17 -18.54 13.35
CA VAL A 422 -4.46 -19.92 12.94
C VAL A 422 -3.72 -20.24 11.65
N THR A 423 -4.00 -19.50 10.59
CA THR A 423 -3.39 -19.67 9.27
C THR A 423 -3.60 -18.44 8.38
N ASP A 424 -2.76 -18.29 7.36
CA ASP A 424 -2.94 -17.36 6.25
C ASP A 424 -3.26 -18.16 4.96
N LEU A 425 -4.25 -17.74 4.17
CA LEU A 425 -4.55 -18.31 2.84
C LEU A 425 -4.00 -17.38 1.75
N SER A 426 -3.09 -17.83 0.88
CA SER A 426 -2.38 -16.97 -0.09
C SER A 426 -2.24 -17.58 -1.50
N PRO A 427 -2.17 -16.78 -2.59
CA PRO A 427 -2.13 -17.30 -3.97
C PRO A 427 -0.92 -18.21 -4.24
N ASP A 428 0.23 -17.90 -3.64
CA ASP A 428 1.42 -18.75 -3.65
C ASP A 428 1.63 -19.33 -2.26
N ARG A 429 2.27 -20.50 -2.18
CA ARG A 429 2.95 -20.92 -0.94
C ARG A 429 4.03 -19.89 -0.67
N ILE A 430 3.70 -18.85 0.11
CA ILE A 430 4.67 -17.87 0.57
C ILE A 430 5.77 -18.70 1.24
N ALA A 431 6.97 -18.69 0.65
CA ALA A 431 8.18 -19.17 1.31
C ALA A 431 8.53 -18.19 2.44
N ARG A 432 7.67 -18.13 3.45
CA ARG A 432 8.00 -17.59 4.75
C ARG A 432 8.71 -18.72 5.51
N PRO A 433 9.72 -18.43 6.33
CA PRO A 433 10.33 -19.45 7.19
C PRO A 433 9.38 -20.02 8.26
N VAL A 434 8.10 -19.64 8.27
CA VAL A 434 7.15 -19.94 9.34
C VAL A 434 5.90 -20.59 8.73
N GLY A 435 5.74 -21.90 8.95
CA GLY A 435 4.82 -22.81 8.28
C GLY A 435 3.33 -22.66 8.61
N HIS A 436 2.76 -21.46 8.47
CA HIS A 436 1.32 -21.20 8.72
C HIS A 436 0.53 -20.75 7.48
N ALA A 437 1.16 -20.69 6.30
CA ALA A 437 0.47 -20.32 5.05
C ALA A 437 -0.04 -21.57 4.31
N THR A 438 -1.32 -21.56 3.96
CA THR A 438 -1.93 -22.55 3.06
C THR A 438 -2.36 -21.87 1.76
N ALA A 439 -2.72 -22.67 0.74
CA ALA A 439 -3.12 -22.14 -0.55
C ALA A 439 -4.36 -21.23 -0.42
N ALA A 440 -4.54 -20.29 -1.35
CA ALA A 440 -5.78 -19.54 -1.49
C ALA A 440 -6.98 -20.49 -1.64
N LEU A 441 -8.19 -19.99 -1.40
CA LEU A 441 -9.40 -20.72 -1.72
C LEU A 441 -9.53 -20.78 -3.26
N ALA A 442 -9.60 -21.97 -3.84
CA ALA A 442 -9.85 -22.15 -5.26
C ALA A 442 -11.27 -21.61 -5.63
N PRO A 443 -11.55 -21.34 -6.92
CA PRO A 443 -12.86 -20.88 -7.36
C PRO A 443 -13.96 -21.84 -6.89
N GLY A 444 -14.99 -21.30 -6.22
CA GLY A 444 -16.08 -22.10 -5.67
C GLY A 444 -15.71 -23.06 -4.51
N GLU A 445 -14.48 -23.04 -4.02
CA GLU A 445 -14.04 -23.97 -2.98
C GLU A 445 -14.76 -23.71 -1.65
N ARG A 446 -15.21 -24.79 -1.02
CA ARG A 446 -15.61 -24.81 0.39
C ARG A 446 -14.54 -25.49 1.23
N ARG A 447 -13.90 -24.74 2.13
CA ARG A 447 -12.84 -25.21 3.01
C ARG A 447 -13.27 -25.18 4.47
N VAL A 448 -12.97 -26.25 5.20
CA VAL A 448 -13.17 -26.34 6.65
C VAL A 448 -11.83 -26.14 7.34
N ILE A 449 -11.77 -25.19 8.27
CA ILE A 449 -10.58 -24.85 9.04
C ILE A 449 -10.84 -25.16 10.50
N HIS A 450 -10.04 -26.06 11.07
CA HIS A 450 -10.13 -26.44 12.46
C HIS A 450 -9.51 -25.34 13.32
N LEU A 451 -10.29 -24.76 14.24
CA LEU A 451 -9.82 -23.64 15.06
C LEU A 451 -9.13 -24.11 16.35
N PHE A 452 -9.60 -25.20 16.95
CA PHE A 452 -8.97 -25.81 18.14
C PHE A 452 -9.22 -27.33 18.22
N GLN A 453 -8.30 -28.05 18.85
CA GLN A 453 -8.49 -29.46 19.26
C GLN A 453 -8.68 -29.66 20.78
N LYS A 454 -8.29 -28.69 21.62
CA LYS A 454 -8.49 -28.66 23.08
C LYS A 454 -8.98 -27.28 23.51
N THR A 455 -10.08 -27.24 24.26
CA THR A 455 -10.64 -26.01 24.83
C THR A 455 -9.64 -25.36 25.79
N PRO A 456 -9.21 -24.11 25.56
CA PRO A 456 -8.83 -23.27 26.68
C PRO A 456 -10.10 -22.99 27.49
N GLY A 457 -9.99 -22.74 28.80
CA GLY A 457 -11.12 -22.53 29.72
C GLY A 457 -11.97 -21.28 29.45
N HIS A 458 -11.98 -20.76 28.22
CA HIS A 458 -12.75 -19.59 27.83
C HIS A 458 -14.17 -19.97 27.45
N ALA A 459 -15.10 -19.23 28.04
CA ALA A 459 -16.53 -19.33 27.81
C ALA A 459 -16.97 -18.82 26.43
N ALA A 460 -16.21 -17.93 25.80
CA ALA A 460 -16.52 -17.34 24.51
C ALA A 460 -15.25 -17.18 23.67
N MET A 461 -15.39 -17.29 22.35
CA MET A 461 -14.30 -17.06 21.38
C MET A 461 -14.73 -16.09 20.29
N THR A 462 -13.76 -15.33 19.79
CA THR A 462 -13.89 -14.51 18.58
C THR A 462 -12.97 -15.05 17.50
N VAL A 463 -13.51 -15.23 16.30
CA VAL A 463 -12.78 -15.55 15.07
C VAL A 463 -12.76 -14.32 14.19
N ARG A 464 -11.57 -13.90 13.76
CA ARG A 464 -11.39 -12.77 12.83
C ARG A 464 -10.82 -13.25 11.50
N LEU A 465 -11.47 -12.83 10.43
CA LEU A 465 -11.02 -13.01 9.05
C LEU A 465 -10.60 -11.66 8.46
N LEU A 466 -9.30 -11.48 8.25
CA LEU A 466 -8.74 -10.22 7.76
C LEU A 466 -8.21 -10.39 6.33
N TYR A 467 -8.47 -9.41 5.48
CA TYR A 467 -7.81 -9.32 4.18
C TYR A 467 -6.50 -8.52 4.30
N LEU A 468 -5.39 -9.17 3.99
CA LEU A 468 -4.07 -8.56 3.94
C LEU A 468 -3.72 -8.24 2.50
N ARG A 469 -3.49 -6.96 2.19
CA ARG A 469 -2.94 -6.55 0.89
C ARG A 469 -1.46 -6.94 0.78
N ASP A 470 -0.74 -6.89 1.90
CA ASP A 470 0.67 -7.29 2.00
C ASP A 470 0.95 -8.07 3.28
N VAL A 471 1.23 -9.37 3.15
CA VAL A 471 1.62 -10.25 4.25
C VAL A 471 2.93 -9.83 4.92
N GLY A 472 3.83 -9.16 4.19
CA GLY A 472 5.11 -8.68 4.68
C GLY A 472 4.99 -7.53 5.67
N ASP A 473 3.82 -6.88 5.73
CA ASP A 473 3.56 -5.75 6.60
C ASP A 473 2.17 -5.89 7.27
N PRO A 474 2.08 -6.53 8.44
CA PRO A 474 0.81 -6.77 9.13
C PRO A 474 0.08 -5.51 9.56
N ALA A 475 0.75 -4.36 9.64
CA ALA A 475 0.11 -3.06 9.88
C ALA A 475 -0.76 -2.62 8.68
N MET A 476 -0.60 -3.30 7.54
CA MET A 476 -1.36 -3.10 6.30
C MET A 476 -2.51 -4.10 6.14
N ALA A 477 -3.04 -4.63 7.26
CA ALA A 477 -4.36 -5.24 7.25
C ALA A 477 -5.37 -4.17 6.85
N VAL A 478 -6.08 -4.40 5.74
CA VAL A 478 -6.84 -3.33 5.08
C VAL A 478 -8.30 -3.34 5.47
N THR A 479 -8.83 -4.54 5.71
CA THR A 479 -10.25 -4.70 5.98
C THR A 479 -10.45 -5.89 6.87
N ASP A 480 -11.12 -5.66 8.00
CA ASP A 480 -11.82 -6.72 8.70
C ASP A 480 -13.00 -7.15 7.83
N LEU A 481 -12.87 -8.34 7.22
CA LEU A 481 -13.93 -8.88 6.40
C LEU A 481 -15.07 -9.37 7.29
N LEU A 482 -14.71 -9.98 8.41
CA LEU A 482 -15.66 -10.59 9.31
C LEU A 482 -15.05 -10.85 10.68
N THR A 483 -15.80 -10.45 11.70
CA THR A 483 -15.64 -10.89 13.08
C THR A 483 -16.84 -11.77 13.43
N LEU A 484 -16.57 -13.01 13.86
CA LEU A 484 -17.58 -13.97 14.30
C LEU A 484 -17.35 -14.32 15.76
N ASP A 485 -18.38 -14.16 16.58
CA ASP A 485 -18.35 -14.54 17.99
C ASP A 485 -19.11 -15.85 18.21
N ALA A 486 -18.59 -16.71 19.08
CA ALA A 486 -19.30 -17.88 19.59
C ALA A 486 -19.21 -17.93 21.11
N ASP A 487 -20.37 -18.03 21.76
CA ASP A 487 -20.46 -18.43 23.16
C ASP A 487 -20.41 -19.96 23.24
N LEU A 488 -19.36 -20.50 23.85
CA LEU A 488 -19.17 -21.94 24.01
C LEU A 488 -19.94 -22.49 25.22
N ARG A 489 -20.47 -21.63 26.10
CA ARG A 489 -21.25 -22.04 27.28
C ARG A 489 -22.60 -22.61 26.90
N GLU A 490 -23.25 -22.08 25.86
CA GLU A 490 -24.50 -22.65 25.34
C GLU A 490 -24.31 -24.11 24.86
N TRP A 491 -23.06 -24.49 24.60
CA TRP A 491 -22.67 -25.76 24.02
C TRP A 491 -22.01 -26.70 25.04
N ALA A 492 -21.61 -26.18 26.21
CA ALA A 492 -21.27 -26.97 27.38
C ALA A 492 -22.58 -27.38 28.08
N GLY A 493 -23.12 -28.55 27.75
CA GLY A 493 -24.26 -29.10 28.46
C GLY A 493 -24.00 -29.24 29.97
N PRO A 494 -25.05 -29.44 30.80
CA PRO A 494 -24.85 -29.69 32.22
C PRO A 494 -23.82 -30.81 32.40
N LYS A 495 -22.87 -30.62 33.32
CA LYS A 495 -21.96 -31.70 33.73
C LYS A 495 -22.84 -32.91 34.07
N MET A 496 -22.72 -34.01 33.33
CA MET A 496 -23.36 -35.25 33.76
C MET A 496 -22.77 -35.60 35.14
N PRO A 497 -23.63 -35.90 36.14
CA PRO A 497 -23.21 -36.17 37.51
C PRO A 497 -22.30 -37.40 37.62
#